data_AF-A0A502KVF9-F1
#
_entry.id   AF-A0A502KVF9-F1
#
_cell.length_a   1.000
_cell.length_b   1.000
_cell.length_c   1.000
_cell.angle_alpha   90.00
_cell.angle_beta   90.00
_cell.angle_gamma   90.00
#
_symmetry.space_group_name_H-M   'P 1'
#
loop_
_entity.id
_entity.type
_entity.pdbx_description
1 polymer ?
#
loop_
_entity_poly.entity_id
_entity_poly.type
_entity_poly.pdbx_seq_one_letter_code
_entity_poly.pdbx_strand_id
1 'polypeptide(L)'
;MPEILVNNKGARVLSFISFSVLFLLTTTLLIPTAVGQELYSGRVSFVQYNDDGSFSFQLSEQGIPVIIKNPKCGSNNMLLVKKLHRKVNYEKLNRMRNDIRSVFLNSAKLKISVFISFCDEATGHPLVDNIMLGQRKS
;
A
#
# COMPACT_ATOMS: atom_id res chain seq x y z
N MET A 1 42.57 -34.55 -44.47
CA MET A 1 41.16 -34.68 -44.91
C MET A 1 40.31 -35.06 -43.71
N PRO A 2 39.18 -34.40 -43.41
CA PRO A 2 38.92 -32.96 -43.32
C PRO A 2 38.64 -32.52 -41.86
N GLU A 3 38.76 -31.21 -41.62
CA GLU A 3 38.33 -30.52 -40.40
C GLU A 3 36.82 -30.70 -40.21
N ILE A 4 36.41 -31.33 -39.10
CA ILE A 4 35.00 -31.31 -38.70
C ILE A 4 34.78 -30.03 -37.90
N LEU A 5 34.57 -28.94 -38.63
CA LEU A 5 34.03 -27.69 -38.08
C LEU A 5 32.57 -27.95 -37.67
N VAL A 6 32.38 -28.57 -36.50
CA VAL A 6 31.04 -28.81 -35.95
C VAL A 6 30.40 -27.45 -35.69
N ASN A 7 29.34 -27.21 -36.46
CA ASN A 7 28.57 -25.98 -36.58
C ASN A 7 28.10 -25.46 -35.20
N ASN A 8 28.94 -24.64 -34.56
CA ASN A 8 28.74 -24.01 -33.25
C ASN A 8 27.73 -22.84 -33.29
N LYS A 9 26.80 -22.87 -34.23
CA LYS A 9 25.73 -21.86 -34.38
C LYS A 9 24.50 -22.23 -33.56
N GLY A 10 24.13 -23.52 -33.53
CA GLY A 10 22.98 -24.00 -32.75
C GLY A 10 23.16 -23.81 -31.24
N ALA A 11 24.32 -24.20 -30.71
CA ALA A 11 24.63 -24.05 -29.28
C ALA A 11 24.67 -22.58 -28.84
N ARG A 12 25.17 -21.68 -29.70
CA ARG A 12 25.13 -20.23 -29.45
C ARG A 12 23.70 -19.70 -29.42
N VAL A 13 22.86 -20.07 -30.39
CA VAL A 13 21.45 -19.64 -30.44
C VAL A 13 20.66 -20.16 -29.23
N LEU A 14 20.85 -21.42 -28.84
CA LEU A 14 20.26 -22.00 -27.62
C LEU A 14 20.73 -21.28 -26.34
N SER A 15 22.01 -20.90 -26.27
CA SER A 15 22.55 -20.10 -25.16
C SER A 15 21.96 -18.68 -25.13
N PHE A 16 21.75 -18.05 -26.28
CA PHE A 16 21.13 -16.72 -26.35
C PHE A 16 19.65 -16.75 -25.97
N ILE A 17 18.91 -17.78 -26.38
CA ILE A 17 17.49 -17.96 -26.03
C ILE A 17 17.35 -18.22 -24.52
N SER A 18 18.15 -19.12 -23.95
CA SER A 18 18.12 -19.42 -22.51
C SER A 18 18.47 -18.20 -21.66
N PHE A 19 19.48 -17.41 -22.06
CA PHE A 19 19.82 -16.17 -21.36
C PHE A 19 18.69 -15.13 -21.43
N SER A 20 18.04 -15.00 -22.60
CA SER A 20 16.91 -14.07 -22.77
C SER A 20 15.69 -14.48 -21.95
N VAL A 21 15.39 -15.79 -21.85
CA VAL A 21 14.30 -16.32 -21.02
C VAL A 21 14.60 -16.12 -19.53
N LEU A 22 15.83 -16.37 -19.10
CA LEU A 22 16.24 -16.15 -17.71
C LEU A 22 16.16 -14.66 -17.33
N PHE A 23 16.58 -13.78 -18.24
CA PHE A 23 16.47 -12.34 -18.05
C PHE A 23 15.01 -11.87 -17.94
N LEU A 24 14.12 -12.35 -18.81
CA LEU A 24 12.68 -12.05 -18.74
C LEU A 24 12.01 -12.60 -17.47
N LEU A 25 12.44 -13.77 -16.96
CA LEU A 25 11.97 -14.26 -15.66
C LEU A 25 12.41 -13.38 -14.50
N THR A 26 13.66 -12.89 -14.52
CA THR A 26 14.15 -12.01 -13.44
C THR A 26 13.46 -10.64 -13.45
N THR A 27 13.12 -10.09 -14.62
CA THR A 27 12.41 -8.80 -14.70
C THR A 27 10.97 -8.91 -14.23
N THR A 28 10.29 -10.05 -14.41
CA THR A 28 8.93 -10.25 -13.88
C THR A 28 8.88 -10.48 -12.37
N LEU A 29 9.93 -11.08 -11.78
CA LEU A 29 10.05 -11.28 -10.32
C LEU A 29 10.47 -10.01 -9.55
N LEU A 30 11.15 -9.07 -10.22
CA LEU A 30 11.68 -7.85 -9.59
C LEU A 30 10.76 -6.63 -9.71
N ILE A 31 9.67 -6.70 -10.47
CA ILE A 31 8.63 -5.68 -10.39
C ILE A 31 7.89 -5.92 -9.08
N PRO A 32 7.93 -4.98 -8.11
CA PRO A 32 7.04 -5.06 -6.97
C PRO A 32 5.63 -4.91 -7.53
N THR A 33 4.96 -6.03 -7.73
CA THR A 33 3.52 -6.06 -7.95
C THR A 33 2.87 -5.66 -6.63
N ALA A 34 2.89 -4.36 -6.31
CA ALA A 34 1.91 -3.74 -5.43
C ALA A 34 0.55 -3.75 -6.15
N VAL A 35 0.11 -4.92 -6.58
CA VAL A 35 -1.19 -5.15 -7.18
C VAL A 35 -2.17 -5.12 -6.03
N GLY A 36 -2.95 -4.05 -5.96
CA GLY A 36 -4.09 -3.92 -5.04
C GLY A 36 -3.93 -2.94 -3.88
N GLN A 37 -2.90 -2.10 -3.84
CA GLN A 37 -2.78 -1.05 -2.80
C GLN A 37 -2.95 0.34 -3.41
N GLU A 38 -4.12 0.94 -3.18
CA GLU A 38 -4.38 2.32 -3.56
C GLU A 38 -3.97 3.29 -2.45
N LEU A 39 -3.35 4.39 -2.86
CA LEU A 39 -2.81 5.40 -1.98
C LEU A 39 -3.71 6.64 -2.02
N TYR A 40 -4.28 6.97 -0.87
CA TYR A 40 -5.18 8.12 -0.73
C TYR A 40 -4.49 9.22 0.06
N SER A 41 -4.73 10.47 -0.35
CA SER A 41 -4.15 11.65 0.32
C SER A 41 -5.24 12.63 0.77
N GLY A 42 -5.03 13.26 1.93
CA GLY A 42 -5.95 14.26 2.45
C GLY A 42 -5.54 14.75 3.83
N ARG A 43 -6.37 15.64 4.39
CA ARG A 43 -6.30 16.08 5.79
C ARG A 43 -7.24 15.21 6.62
N VAL A 44 -6.82 14.89 7.84
CA VAL A 44 -7.70 14.19 8.79
C VAL A 44 -8.80 15.15 9.24
N SER A 45 -10.04 14.86 8.87
CA SER A 45 -11.22 15.71 9.16
C SER A 45 -12.06 15.20 10.33
N PHE A 46 -11.97 13.91 10.62
CA PHE A 46 -12.68 13.26 11.72
C PHE A 46 -11.85 12.08 12.23
N VAL A 47 -11.89 11.82 13.54
CA VAL A 47 -11.30 10.63 14.17
C VAL A 47 -12.18 10.16 15.32
N GLN A 48 -12.36 8.84 15.41
CA GLN A 48 -12.98 8.15 16.54
C GLN A 48 -12.02 7.09 17.06
N TYR A 49 -11.68 7.15 18.35
CA TYR A 49 -10.81 6.19 19.01
C TYR A 49 -11.63 5.21 19.84
N ASN A 50 -11.27 3.93 19.79
CA ASN A 50 -11.87 2.87 20.59
C ASN A 50 -10.92 2.45 21.73
N ASP A 51 -11.49 1.77 22.72
CA ASP A 51 -10.80 1.31 23.94
C ASP A 51 -9.80 0.17 23.66
N ASP A 52 -10.06 -0.65 22.64
CA ASP A 52 -9.21 -1.77 22.23
C ASP A 52 -7.93 -1.34 21.47
N GLY A 53 -7.73 -0.03 21.31
CA GLY A 53 -6.63 0.56 20.57
C GLY A 53 -6.95 0.88 19.11
N SER A 54 -8.00 0.28 18.54
CA SER A 54 -8.45 0.58 17.17
C SER A 54 -9.00 2.00 17.05
N PHE A 55 -9.05 2.51 15.83
CA PHE A 55 -9.61 3.83 15.57
C PHE A 55 -10.07 3.94 14.12
N SER A 56 -11.09 4.76 13.90
CA SER A 56 -11.55 5.11 12.56
C SER A 56 -11.30 6.59 12.28
N PHE A 57 -11.05 6.95 11.03
CA PHE A 57 -10.82 8.33 10.64
C PHE A 57 -11.28 8.62 9.22
N GLN A 58 -11.56 9.90 8.94
CA GLN A 58 -11.96 10.37 7.63
C GLN A 58 -10.91 11.34 7.06
N LEU A 59 -10.55 11.13 5.80
CA LEU A 59 -9.76 12.08 5.03
C LEU A 59 -10.68 13.08 4.33
N SER A 60 -10.21 14.32 4.20
CA SER A 60 -10.87 15.35 3.38
C SER A 60 -9.85 16.13 2.56
N GLU A 61 -10.28 16.60 1.40
CA GLU A 61 -9.56 17.58 0.60
C GLU A 61 -10.50 18.76 0.35
N GLN A 62 -10.08 19.97 0.76
CA GLN A 62 -10.88 21.20 0.63
C GLN A 62 -12.27 21.11 1.29
N GLY A 63 -12.40 20.35 2.38
CA GLY A 63 -13.66 20.16 3.10
C GLY A 63 -14.56 19.06 2.55
N ILE A 64 -14.17 18.42 1.44
CA ILE A 64 -14.90 17.31 0.84
C ILE A 64 -14.28 15.99 1.31
N PRO A 65 -15.06 15.03 1.83
CA PRO A 65 -14.57 13.70 2.20
C PRO A 65 -13.92 12.99 1.00
N VAL A 66 -12.76 12.38 1.22
CA VAL A 66 -12.10 11.56 0.21
C VAL A 66 -12.87 10.25 0.05
N ILE A 67 -13.22 9.92 -1.20
CA ILE A 67 -13.93 8.68 -1.54
C ILE A 67 -12.93 7.59 -1.91
N ILE A 68 -12.94 6.51 -1.12
CA ILE A 68 -12.17 5.29 -1.30
C ILE A 68 -12.89 4.41 -2.35
N LYS A 69 -12.28 4.26 -3.51
CA LYS A 69 -12.85 3.50 -4.64
C LYS A 69 -12.53 2.02 -4.57
N ASN A 70 -11.43 1.66 -3.91
CA ASN A 70 -10.94 0.30 -3.83
C ASN A 70 -10.29 0.07 -2.46
N PRO A 71 -10.59 -1.06 -1.79
CA PRO A 71 -11.70 -1.99 -2.05
C PRO A 71 -13.09 -1.31 -1.99
N LYS A 72 -14.07 -1.86 -2.72
CA LYS A 72 -15.47 -1.39 -2.68
C LYS A 72 -16.13 -1.88 -1.39
N CYS A 73 -16.10 -1.05 -0.35
CA CYS A 73 -16.69 -1.36 0.95
C CYS A 73 -18.07 -0.72 1.14
N GLY A 74 -18.79 -1.15 2.18
CA GLY A 74 -20.12 -0.59 2.52
C GLY A 74 -20.06 0.89 2.91
N SER A 75 -18.94 1.33 3.49
CA SER A 75 -18.58 2.73 3.66
C SER A 75 -17.30 3.03 2.89
N ASN A 76 -17.26 4.14 2.17
CA ASN A 76 -16.15 4.52 1.31
C ASN A 76 -15.51 5.86 1.70
N ASN A 77 -15.89 6.47 2.82
CA ASN A 77 -15.31 7.72 3.30
C ASN A 77 -14.66 7.59 4.69
N MET A 78 -14.94 6.51 5.41
CA MET A 78 -14.40 6.22 6.74
C MET A 78 -13.42 5.06 6.69
N LEU A 79 -12.20 5.29 7.15
CA LEU A 79 -11.11 4.32 7.19
C LEU A 79 -10.99 3.71 8.58
N LEU A 80 -10.72 2.41 8.67
CA LEU A 80 -10.53 1.71 9.94
C LEU A 80 -9.09 1.25 10.11
N VAL A 81 -8.51 1.51 11.28
CA VAL A 81 -7.22 0.97 11.71
C VAL A 81 -7.44 0.09 12.93
N LYS A 82 -7.10 -1.19 12.83
CA LYS A 82 -7.15 -2.14 13.94
C LYS A 82 -6.01 -3.13 13.86
N LYS A 83 -5.86 -3.95 14.91
CA LYS A 83 -4.94 -5.10 14.86
C LYS A 83 -5.32 -6.00 13.70
N LEU A 84 -4.33 -6.34 12.88
CA LEU A 84 -4.50 -7.19 11.71
C LEU A 84 -3.31 -8.15 11.63
N HIS A 85 -3.60 -9.46 11.57
CA HIS A 85 -2.58 -10.50 11.60
C HIS A 85 -1.45 -10.22 10.59
N ARG A 86 -0.18 -10.30 11.05
CA ARG A 86 1.06 -10.03 10.30
C ARG A 86 1.21 -8.64 9.66
N LYS A 87 0.17 -7.78 9.64
CA LYS A 87 0.20 -6.46 8.97
C LYS A 87 0.20 -5.28 9.94
N VAL A 88 -0.60 -5.36 11.01
CA VAL A 88 -0.74 -4.31 12.02
C VAL A 88 -0.69 -4.95 13.41
N ASN A 89 0.49 -4.91 14.05
CA ASN A 89 0.68 -5.31 15.43
C ASN A 89 0.37 -4.15 16.39
N TYR A 90 0.49 -4.40 17.71
CA TYR A 90 0.20 -3.39 18.73
C TYR A 90 1.06 -2.14 18.61
N GLU A 91 2.38 -2.28 18.44
CA GLU A 91 3.31 -1.15 18.32
C GLU A 91 2.98 -0.28 17.11
N LYS A 92 2.76 -0.91 15.95
CA LYS A 92 2.39 -0.22 14.72
C LYS A 92 1.03 0.47 14.84
N LEU A 93 0.06 -0.16 15.49
CA LEU A 93 -1.25 0.43 15.78
C LEU A 93 -1.10 1.68 16.66
N ASN A 94 -0.33 1.58 17.75
CA ASN A 94 -0.12 2.69 18.68
C ASN A 94 0.61 3.86 18.00
N ARG A 95 1.63 3.58 17.18
CA ARG A 95 2.28 4.58 16.33
C ARG A 95 1.27 5.28 15.43
N MET A 96 0.49 4.54 14.63
CA MET A 96 -0.50 5.12 13.71
C MET A 96 -1.56 5.95 14.44
N ARG A 97 -1.97 5.50 15.63
CA ARG A 97 -2.91 6.24 16.50
C ARG A 97 -2.31 7.58 16.93
N ASN A 98 -1.05 7.60 17.36
CA ASN A 98 -0.37 8.82 17.77
C ASN A 98 -0.08 9.76 16.59
N ASP A 99 0.29 9.20 15.43
CA ASP A 99 0.48 9.94 14.18
C ASP A 99 -0.81 10.70 13.80
N ILE A 100 -1.95 10.00 13.77
CA ILE A 100 -3.26 10.58 13.44
C ILE A 100 -3.72 11.56 14.51
N ARG A 101 -3.52 11.26 15.79
CA ARG A 101 -3.82 12.18 16.90
C ARG A 101 -3.06 13.49 16.76
N SER A 102 -1.76 13.41 16.48
CA SER A 102 -0.91 14.58 16.27
C SER A 102 -1.36 15.40 15.08
N VAL A 103 -1.68 14.77 13.94
CA VAL A 103 -2.16 15.47 12.74
C VAL A 103 -3.50 16.14 12.97
N PHE A 104 -4.45 15.44 13.62
CA PHE A 104 -5.79 15.94 13.89
C PHE A 104 -5.75 17.14 14.85
N LEU A 105 -5.05 17.03 15.99
CA LEU A 105 -4.97 18.10 16.99
C LEU A 105 -4.25 19.34 16.48
N ASN A 106 -3.20 19.18 15.69
CA ASN A 106 -2.44 20.31 15.18
C ASN A 106 -3.14 21.04 14.03
N SER A 107 -4.30 20.55 13.56
CA SER A 107 -4.96 21.02 12.33
C SER A 107 -3.99 21.15 11.15
N ALA A 108 -2.89 20.39 11.18
CA ALA A 108 -1.74 20.66 10.33
C ALA A 108 -2.12 20.42 8.88
N LYS A 109 -1.56 21.22 7.95
CA LYS A 109 -1.65 21.00 6.50
C LYS A 109 -0.86 19.75 6.04
N LEU A 110 -0.67 18.79 6.95
CA LEU A 110 0.11 17.59 6.74
C LEU A 110 -0.77 16.62 5.96
N LYS A 111 -0.46 16.45 4.67
CA LYS A 111 -1.09 15.41 3.86
C LYS A 111 -0.63 14.07 4.39
N ILE A 112 -1.56 13.17 4.68
CA ILE A 112 -1.24 11.79 5.03
C ILE A 112 -1.55 10.89 3.86
N SER A 113 -0.78 9.81 3.74
CA SER A 113 -0.97 8.76 2.75
C SER A 113 -1.30 7.45 3.46
N VAL A 114 -2.35 6.78 3.01
CA VAL A 114 -2.84 5.55 3.64
C VAL A 114 -2.77 4.40 2.65
N PHE A 115 -2.42 3.22 3.16
CA PHE A 115 -2.44 1.97 2.41
C PHE A 115 -3.62 1.15 2.87
N ILE A 116 -4.52 0.82 1.94
CA ILE A 116 -5.76 0.10 2.20
C ILE A 116 -5.67 -1.28 1.55
N SER A 117 -6.15 -2.31 2.24
CA SER A 117 -6.05 -3.68 1.76
C SER A 117 -7.38 -4.34 1.41
N PHE A 118 -8.32 -4.41 2.34
CA PHE A 118 -9.64 -5.02 2.15
C PHE A 118 -10.70 -4.35 3.04
N CYS A 119 -11.96 -4.76 2.92
CA CYS A 119 -13.05 -4.24 3.74
C CYS A 119 -13.15 -5.00 5.06
N ASP A 120 -13.36 -4.28 6.15
CA ASP A 120 -13.74 -4.92 7.39
C ASP A 120 -15.14 -5.50 7.30
N GLU A 121 -15.30 -6.77 7.67
CA GLU A 121 -16.61 -7.43 7.61
C GLU A 121 -17.59 -6.88 8.65
N ALA A 122 -17.09 -6.44 9.81
CA ALA A 122 -17.94 -5.97 10.90
C ALA A 122 -18.47 -4.54 10.67
N THR A 123 -17.59 -3.62 10.23
CA THR A 123 -17.99 -2.21 10.02
C THR A 123 -18.28 -1.87 8.56
N GLY A 124 -17.85 -2.69 7.61
CA GLY A 124 -17.88 -2.34 6.19
C GLY A 124 -16.95 -1.19 5.82
N HIS A 125 -15.97 -0.84 6.66
CA HIS A 125 -14.98 0.21 6.39
C HIS A 125 -13.75 -0.36 5.68
N PRO A 126 -13.05 0.41 4.83
CA PRO A 126 -11.77 -0.02 4.28
C PRO A 126 -10.70 -0.08 5.39
N LEU A 127 -10.01 -1.21 5.49
CA LEU A 127 -8.96 -1.46 6.48
C LEU A 127 -7.62 -0.91 6.04
N VAL A 128 -7.00 -0.13 6.92
CA VAL A 128 -5.72 0.51 6.69
C VAL A 128 -4.59 -0.32 7.29
N ASP A 129 -3.68 -0.74 6.42
CA ASP A 129 -2.48 -1.51 6.78
C ASP A 129 -1.34 -0.60 7.23
N ASN A 130 -1.28 0.63 6.72
CA ASN A 130 -0.22 1.56 7.02
C ASN A 130 -0.63 3.02 6.80
N ILE A 131 -0.03 3.91 7.58
CA ILE A 131 -0.15 5.37 7.44
C ILE A 131 1.26 5.94 7.32
N MET A 132 1.48 6.71 6.26
CA MET A 132 2.67 7.51 6.03
C MET A 132 2.31 8.98 6.15
N LEU A 133 3.09 9.72 6.94
CA LEU A 133 2.93 11.16 7.10
C LEU A 133 3.78 11.88 6.05
N GLY A 134 3.16 12.73 5.21
CA GLY A 134 3.88 13.56 4.25
C GLY A 134 4.62 14.71 4.93
N GLN A 135 5.62 15.30 4.26
CA GLN A 135 6.38 16.41 4.84
C GLN A 135 5.47 17.63 5.10
N ARG A 136 5.67 18.28 6.26
CA ARG A 136 5.14 19.63 6.52
C ARG A 136 5.71 20.55 5.43
N LYS A 137 4.87 21.15 4.59
CA LYS A 137 5.29 22.36 3.89
C LYS A 137 5.47 23.43 4.97
N SER A 138 6.73 23.72 5.27
CA SER A 138 7.16 24.88 6.06
C SER A 138 6.70 26.16 5.39
#